data_AF-A0A562D7A0-F1
#
_entry.id   AF-A0A562D7A0-F1
#
_cell.length_a   1.000
_cell.length_b   1.000
_cell.length_c   1.000
_cell.angle_alpha   90.00
_cell.angle_beta   90.00
_cell.angle_gamma   90.00
#
_symmetry.space_group_name_H-M   'P 1'
#
loop_
_entity.id
_entity.type
_entity.pdbx_description
1 polymer ?
#
loop_
_entity_poly.entity_id
_entity_poly.type
_entity_poly.pdbx_seq_one_letter_code
_entity_poly.pdbx_strand_id
1 'polypeptide(L)' 'MSTIHQLRALYRPSAEAQAAALPDMGDGLAAQLANLSRDPNPAACEVMAANLEGARQAVLRLREALMASPPPDAA' A
#
# COMPACT_ATOMS: atom_id res chain seq x y z
N MET A 1 12.66 -14.95 -24.77
CA MET A 1 12.11 -14.37 -23.53
C MET A 1 11.31 -13.14 -23.91
N SER A 2 9.98 -13.16 -23.72
CA SER A 2 9.07 -12.17 -24.30
C SER A 2 9.15 -10.81 -23.60
N THR A 3 9.24 -9.73 -24.39
CA THR A 3 9.30 -8.30 -24.02
C THR A 3 8.25 -7.89 -22.97
N ILE A 4 7.11 -8.60 -22.92
CA ILE A 4 6.01 -8.39 -21.97
C ILE A 4 6.45 -8.68 -20.52
N HIS A 5 7.31 -9.67 -20.28
CA HIS A 5 7.81 -9.96 -18.94
C HIS A 5 8.77 -8.88 -18.42
N GLN A 6 9.60 -8.30 -19.30
CA GLN A 6 10.51 -7.20 -18.97
C GLN A 6 9.73 -5.92 -18.65
N LEU A 7 8.66 -5.61 -19.40
CA LEU A 7 7.79 -4.47 -19.12
C LEU A 7 7.03 -4.64 -17.80
N ARG A 8 6.54 -5.85 -17.46
CA ARG A 8 5.88 -6.09 -16.17
C ARG A 8 6.81 -5.91 -14.97
N ALA A 9 8.09 -6.28 -15.10
CA ALA A 9 9.10 -6.05 -14.07
C ALA A 9 9.40 -4.55 -13.87
N LEU A 10 9.29 -3.74 -14.93
CA LEU A 10 9.46 -2.28 -14.86
C LEU A 10 8.27 -1.56 -14.21
N TYR A 11 7.05 -2.13 -14.29
CA TYR A 11 5.82 -1.45 -13.86
C TYR A 11 5.23 -1.94 -12.53
N ARG A 12 5.77 -3.01 -11.92
CA ARG A 12 5.31 -3.48 -10.60
C ARG A 12 6.34 -3.10 -9.53
N PRO A 13 6.03 -2.18 -8.60
CA PRO A 13 6.97 -1.80 -7.54
C PRO A 13 7.36 -3.03 -6.72
N SER A 14 8.66 -3.12 -6.37
CA SER A 14 9.20 -4.22 -5.56
C SER A 14 8.56 -4.26 -4.17
N ALA A 15 8.71 -5.38 -3.46
CA ALA A 15 8.23 -5.49 -2.07
C ALA A 15 8.92 -4.45 -1.17
N GLU A 16 10.22 -4.19 -1.38
CA GLU A 16 10.98 -3.15 -0.67
C GLU A 16 10.41 -1.74 -0.92
N ALA A 17 10.16 -1.38 -2.18
CA ALA A 17 9.57 -0.08 -2.52
C ALA A 17 8.17 0.10 -1.92
N GLN A 18 7.37 -0.97 -1.90
CA GLN A 18 6.06 -0.96 -1.25
C GLN A 18 6.15 -0.85 0.27
N ALA A 19 7.12 -1.51 0.90
CA ALA A 19 7.36 -1.44 2.35
C ALA A 19 7.86 -0.05 2.77
N ALA A 20 8.71 0.58 1.96
CA ALA A 20 9.24 1.93 2.21
C ALA A 20 8.14 3.01 2.27
N ALA A 21 6.99 2.78 1.63
CA ALA A 21 5.86 3.71 1.64
C ALA A 21 4.93 3.56 2.86
N LEU A 22 5.13 2.54 3.72
CA LEU A 22 4.25 2.30 4.87
C LEU A 22 4.28 3.40 5.94
N PRO A 23 5.44 3.98 6.32
CA PRO A 23 5.48 5.06 7.31
C PRO A 23 4.65 6.27 6.88
N ASP A 24 4.87 6.77 5.67
CA ASP A 24 4.13 7.93 5.13
C ASP A 24 2.62 7.66 5.05
N MET A 25 2.23 6.44 4.67
CA MET A 25 0.83 6.02 4.67
C MET A 25 0.23 6.02 6.07
N GLY A 26 0.98 5.50 7.05
CA GLY A 26 0.58 5.49 8.47
C GLY A 26 0.36 6.89 9.02
N ASP A 27 1.31 7.80 8.77
CA ASP A 27 1.23 9.19 9.19
C ASP A 27 0.03 9.91 8.57
N GLY A 28 -0.21 9.70 7.28
CA GLY A 28 -1.37 10.24 6.57
C GLY A 28 -2.70 9.76 7.15
N LEU A 29 -2.84 8.45 7.41
CA LEU A 29 -4.06 7.87 7.99
C LEU A 29 -4.29 8.36 9.44
N ALA A 30 -3.23 8.45 10.24
CA ALA A 30 -3.31 8.95 11.61
C ALA A 30 -3.78 10.42 11.64
N ALA A 31 -3.23 11.26 10.77
CA ALA A 31 -3.65 12.65 10.63
C ALA A 31 -5.12 12.78 10.21
N GLN A 32 -5.58 11.95 9.28
CA GLN A 32 -6.98 11.96 8.85
C GLN A 32 -7.94 11.51 9.95
N LEU A 33 -7.59 10.47 10.72
CA LEU A 33 -8.38 10.04 11.88
C LEU A 33 -8.45 11.13 12.96
N ALA A 34 -7.34 11.78 13.26
CA ALA A 34 -7.29 12.88 14.23
C ALA A 34 -8.08 14.12 13.76
N ASN A 35 -8.18 14.34 12.45
CA ASN A 35 -9.05 15.39 11.90
C ASN A 35 -10.52 14.99 12.03
N LEU A 36 -10.87 13.76 11.63
CA LEU A 36 -12.24 13.25 11.70
C LEU A 36 -12.77 13.21 13.14
N SER A 37 -11.94 12.86 14.11
CA SER A 37 -12.34 12.84 15.53
C SER A 37 -12.63 14.23 16.09
N ARG A 38 -12.00 15.27 15.52
CA ARG A 38 -12.22 16.67 15.95
C ARG A 38 -13.50 17.27 15.37
N ASP A 39 -13.84 16.91 14.14
CA ASP A 39 -15.02 17.42 13.43
C ASP A 39 -15.68 16.31 12.59
N PRO A 40 -16.44 15.40 13.24
CA PRO A 40 -17.05 14.27 12.55
C PRO A 40 -18.20 14.76 11.65
N ASN A 41 -18.12 14.44 10.37
CA ASN A 41 -19.18 14.71 9.41
C ASN A 41 -19.28 13.60 8.34
N PRO A 42 -20.43 13.43 7.67
CA PRO A 42 -20.65 12.34 6.74
C PRO A 42 -19.62 12.28 5.60
N ALA A 43 -19.28 13.43 4.99
CA ALA A 43 -18.34 13.47 3.88
C ALA A 43 -16.93 13.03 4.31
N ALA A 44 -16.46 13.48 5.47
CA ALA A 44 -15.17 13.07 6.02
C ALA A 44 -15.13 11.59 6.40
N CYS A 45 -16.24 11.02 6.90
CA CYS A 45 -16.35 9.58 7.14
C CYS A 45 -16.18 8.76 5.86
N GLU A 46 -16.85 9.15 4.76
CA GLU A 46 -16.73 8.46 3.47
C GLU A 46 -15.31 8.53 2.91
N VAL A 47 -14.67 9.70 2.98
CA VAL A 47 -13.27 9.87 2.56
C VAL A 47 -12.33 9.00 3.39
N MET A 48 -12.49 8.99 4.72
CA MET A 48 -11.67 8.16 5.60
C MET A 48 -11.86 6.67 5.28
N ALA A 49 -13.10 6.20 5.09
CA ALA A 49 -13.40 4.82 4.75
C ALA A 49 -12.75 4.41 3.41
N ALA A 50 -12.84 5.25 2.38
CA ALA A 50 -12.20 5.01 1.10
C ALA A 50 -10.67 4.91 1.22
N ASN A 51 -10.05 5.78 2.04
CA ASN A 51 -8.61 5.76 2.25
C ASN A 51 -8.15 4.52 3.04
N LEU A 52 -8.94 4.06 4.02
CA LEU A 52 -8.68 2.80 4.72
C LEU A 52 -8.75 1.60 3.77
N GLU A 53 -9.71 1.59 2.83
CA GLU A 53 -9.78 0.55 1.80
C GLU A 53 -8.56 0.61 0.86
N GLY A 54 -8.12 1.80 0.46
CA GLY A 54 -6.88 1.99 -0.30
C GLY A 54 -5.64 1.46 0.44
N ALA A 55 -5.54 1.73 1.74
CA ALA A 55 -4.47 1.24 2.60
C ALA A 55 -4.50 -0.29 2.73
N ARG A 56 -5.69 -0.88 2.93
CA ARG A 56 -5.88 -2.34 2.95
C ARG A 56 -5.36 -2.97 1.65
N GLN A 57 -5.73 -2.40 0.50
CA GLN A 57 -5.26 -2.89 -0.79
C GLN A 57 -3.75 -2.77 -0.95
N ALA A 58 -3.15 -1.69 -0.46
CA ALA A 58 -1.70 -1.51 -0.51
C ALA A 58 -0.95 -2.57 0.32
N VAL A 59 -1.43 -2.87 1.53
CA VAL A 59 -0.87 -3.93 2.38
C VAL A 59 -1.02 -5.31 1.72
N LEU A 60 -2.15 -5.58 1.07
CA LEU A 60 -2.34 -6.84 0.35
C LEU A 60 -1.42 -6.97 -0.88
N ARG A 61 -1.18 -5.88 -1.62
CA ARG A 61 -0.20 -5.88 -2.71
C ARG A 61 1.22 -6.15 -2.21
N LEU A 62 1.58 -5.60 -1.05
CA LEU A 62 2.87 -5.88 -0.42
C LEU A 62 2.97 -7.36 -0.04
N ARG A 63 1.93 -7.92 0.60
CA ARG A 63 1.87 -9.36 0.91
C ARG A 63 2.07 -10.22 -0.34
N GLU A 64 1.37 -9.90 -1.44
CA GLU A 64 1.54 -10.62 -2.71
C GLU A 64 2.98 -10.53 -3.23
N ALA A 65 3.61 -9.35 -3.16
CA ALA A 65 4.99 -9.16 -3.60
C ALA A 65 5.99 -9.95 -2.75
N LEU A 66 5.76 -10.02 -1.44
CA LEU A 66 6.56 -10.85 -0.53
C LEU A 66 6.41 -12.34 -0.83
N MET A 67 5.18 -12.81 -1.12
CA MET A 67 4.93 -14.21 -1.49
C MET A 67 5.51 -14.60 -2.86
N ALA A 68 5.61 -13.63 -3.78
CA ALA A 68 6.17 -13.85 -5.11
C ALA A 68 7.71 -13.83 -5.13
N SER A 69 8.34 -13.35 -4.05
CA SER A 69 9.80 -13.31 -3.93
C SER A 69 10.30 -14.62 -3.31
N PRO A 70 11.32 -15.30 -3.87
CA PRO A 70 11.90 -16.48 -3.23
C PRO A 70 12.47 -16.12 -1.85
N PRO A 71 12.47 -17.05 -0.88
CA PRO A 71 13.07 -16.80 0.43
C PRO A 71 14.57 -16.46 0.27
N PRO A 72 15.11 -15.56 1.11
CA PRO A 72 16.49 -15.08 0.99
C PRO A 72 17.55 -16.18 1.12
N ASP A 73 17.19 -17.38 1.60
CA ASP A 73 18.11 -18.50 1.83
C ASP A 73 18.15 -19.54 0.70
N ALA A 74 17.59 -19.23 -0.49
CA ALA A 74 17.52 -20.17 -1.62
C ALA A 74 18.45 -19.82 -2.80
N ALA A 75 19.60 -19.20 -2.54
CA ALA A 75 20.64 -18.88 -3.53
C ALA A 75 22.03 -19.33 -3.08
#